data_AF-A0A7Y4WE90-F1
#
_entry.id   AF-A0A7Y4WE90-F1
#
_cell.length_a   1.000
_cell.length_b   1.000
_cell.length_c   1.000
_cell.angle_alpha   90.00
_cell.angle_beta   90.00
_cell.angle_gamma   90.00
#
_symmetry.space_group_name_H-M   'P 1'
#
loop_
_entity.id
_entity.type
_entity.pdbx_description
1 polymer ?
#
loop_
_entity_poly.entity_id
_entity_poly.type
_entity_poly.pdbx_seq_one_letter_code
_entity_poly.pdbx_strand_id
1 'polypeptide(L)'
;MKAFAAWIYGVALAIGGPGIFVIAFLDSSFISLPQINDILVVLMVTQHKTWMPYYAAMATLGSVAGCYAIYYLAERGGEAFLRKRLRAGQTDRALALYKRHGVLALVIPALLPPPAPFKLFVLMAGVAEVPRMKFVLSIAGARGLRYVILGFLAIWYGDAALELMRTRGREVALWLVGVIVVAALGLWWMRRRASRA
;
A
#
# COMPACT_ATOMS: atom_id res chain seq x y z
N MET A 1 6.49 13.43 -15.92
CA MET A 1 6.08 12.32 -15.02
C MET A 1 5.27 11.22 -15.71
N LYS A 2 4.27 11.53 -16.56
CA LYS A 2 3.46 10.51 -17.25
C LYS A 2 4.27 9.55 -18.14
N ALA A 3 5.28 10.06 -18.86
CA ALA A 3 6.14 9.26 -19.72
C ALA A 3 7.06 8.28 -18.95
N PHE A 4 7.58 8.69 -17.79
CA PHE A 4 8.44 7.85 -16.95
C PHE A 4 7.66 6.71 -16.31
N ALA A 5 6.45 7.00 -15.80
CA ALA A 5 5.56 5.97 -15.29
C ALA A 5 5.14 4.99 -16.39
N ALA A 6 4.77 5.48 -17.57
CA ALA A 6 4.40 4.63 -18.72
C ALA A 6 5.58 3.75 -19.21
N TRP A 7 6.81 4.27 -19.17
CA TRP A 7 8.01 3.51 -19.49
C TRP A 7 8.27 2.40 -18.46
N ILE A 8 8.16 2.70 -17.17
CA ILE A 8 8.24 1.69 -16.09
C ILE A 8 7.15 0.62 -16.25
N TYR A 9 5.93 1.02 -16.63
CA TYR A 9 4.84 0.08 -16.93
C TYR A 9 5.20 -0.85 -18.09
N GLY A 10 5.69 -0.30 -19.21
CA GLY A 10 6.06 -1.09 -20.38
C GLY A 10 7.19 -2.08 -20.08
N VAL A 11 8.21 -1.63 -19.35
CA VAL A 11 9.33 -2.47 -18.92
C VAL A 11 8.84 -3.56 -17.94
N ALA A 12 8.07 -3.21 -16.91
CA ALA A 12 7.59 -4.22 -15.96
C ALA A 12 6.61 -5.24 -16.56
N LEU A 13 5.76 -4.81 -17.50
CA LEU A 13 4.89 -5.71 -18.26
C LEU A 13 5.70 -6.68 -19.11
N ALA A 14 6.80 -6.23 -19.71
CA ALA A 14 7.67 -7.09 -20.51
C ALA A 14 8.43 -8.13 -19.66
N ILE A 15 8.74 -7.85 -18.39
CA ILE A 15 9.52 -8.75 -17.53
C ILE A 15 8.61 -9.70 -16.71
N GLY A 16 7.31 -9.43 -16.57
CA GLY A 16 6.38 -10.30 -15.85
C GLY A 16 6.51 -10.21 -14.32
N GLY A 17 6.57 -11.35 -13.63
CA GLY A 17 6.65 -11.43 -12.16
C GLY A 17 7.79 -10.63 -11.51
N PRO A 18 9.03 -10.67 -12.03
CA PRO A 18 10.12 -9.81 -11.54
C PRO A 18 9.81 -8.31 -11.68
N GLY A 19 9.07 -7.91 -12.71
CA GLY A 19 8.61 -6.53 -12.88
C GLY A 19 7.65 -6.09 -11.77
N ILE A 20 6.70 -6.96 -11.40
CA ILE A 20 5.82 -6.75 -10.24
C ILE A 20 6.63 -6.61 -8.96
N PHE A 21 7.62 -7.49 -8.74
CA PHE A 21 8.46 -7.43 -7.55
C PHE A 21 9.17 -6.08 -7.42
N VAL A 22 9.84 -5.62 -8.48
CA VAL A 22 10.59 -4.35 -8.47
C VAL A 22 9.67 -3.16 -8.26
N ILE A 23 8.52 -3.14 -8.93
CA ILE A 23 7.53 -2.06 -8.75
C ILE A 23 6.95 -2.07 -7.33
N ALA A 24 6.58 -3.24 -6.81
CA ALA A 24 6.07 -3.39 -5.45
C ALA A 24 7.11 -2.95 -4.40
N PHE A 25 8.39 -3.26 -4.65
CA PHE A 25 9.51 -2.80 -3.84
C PHE A 25 9.65 -1.28 -3.86
N LEU A 26 9.67 -0.66 -5.04
CA LEU A 26 9.82 0.78 -5.19
C LEU A 26 8.63 1.56 -4.62
N ASP A 27 7.42 1.06 -4.84
CA ASP A 27 6.17 1.64 -4.33
C ASP A 27 6.12 1.61 -2.79
N SER A 28 6.54 0.48 -2.22
CA SER A 28 6.59 0.29 -0.78
C SER A 28 7.75 1.05 -0.12
N SER A 29 8.86 1.29 -0.84
CA SER A 29 10.06 1.97 -0.35
C SER A 29 10.03 3.49 -0.54
N PHE A 30 10.44 3.99 -1.70
CA PHE A 30 10.88 5.38 -1.87
C PHE A 30 9.84 6.26 -2.55
N ILE A 31 9.09 5.72 -3.50
CA ILE A 31 8.14 6.51 -4.31
C ILE A 31 6.75 6.04 -3.91
N SER A 32 5.97 6.88 -3.22
CA SER A 32 4.54 6.58 -3.06
C SER A 32 3.88 6.77 -4.41
N LEU A 33 3.76 5.71 -5.18
CA LEU A 33 3.02 5.70 -6.44
C LEU A 33 1.67 5.04 -6.16
N PRO A 34 0.70 5.80 -5.61
CA PRO A 34 -0.54 5.21 -5.15
C PRO A 34 -1.17 4.35 -6.24
N GLN A 35 -1.46 3.10 -5.87
CA GLN A 35 -2.19 2.11 -6.68
C GLN A 35 -1.48 1.59 -7.93
N ILE A 36 -0.22 1.97 -8.22
CA ILE A 36 0.48 1.49 -9.42
C ILE A 36 0.71 -0.02 -9.37
N ASN A 37 1.15 -0.53 -8.22
CA ASN A 37 1.35 -1.97 -8.02
C ASN A 37 0.03 -2.74 -8.10
N ASP A 38 -1.03 -2.25 -7.46
CA ASP A 38 -2.35 -2.88 -7.49
C ASP A 38 -2.89 -2.99 -8.94
N ILE A 39 -2.78 -1.91 -9.73
CA ILE A 39 -3.19 -1.91 -11.15
C ILE A 39 -2.40 -2.93 -11.96
N LEU A 40 -1.09 -3.02 -11.73
CA LEU A 40 -0.23 -3.96 -12.46
C LEU A 40 -0.59 -5.41 -12.14
N VAL A 41 -0.85 -5.73 -10.88
CA VAL A 41 -1.33 -7.06 -10.45
C VAL A 41 -2.65 -7.38 -11.14
N VAL A 42 -3.62 -6.47 -11.15
CA VAL A 42 -4.91 -6.68 -11.84
C VAL A 42 -4.68 -6.95 -13.33
N LEU A 43 -3.93 -6.10 -14.03
CA LEU A 43 -3.69 -6.23 -15.46
C LEU A 43 -3.03 -7.58 -15.82
N MET A 44 -1.98 -7.96 -15.10
CA MET A 44 -1.28 -9.22 -15.36
C MET A 44 -2.14 -10.44 -15.02
N VAL A 45 -2.91 -10.39 -13.94
CA VAL A 45 -3.83 -11.47 -13.58
C VAL A 45 -4.95 -11.60 -14.61
N THR A 46 -5.49 -10.49 -15.11
CA THR A 46 -6.54 -10.54 -16.13
C THR A 46 -6.01 -11.11 -17.45
N GLN A 47 -4.76 -10.80 -17.84
CA GLN A 47 -4.12 -11.38 -19.02
C GLN A 47 -3.76 -12.87 -18.84
N HIS A 48 -3.29 -13.26 -17.66
CA HIS A 48 -2.84 -14.63 -17.36
C HIS A 48 -3.40 -15.12 -16.02
N LYS A 49 -4.69 -15.46 -15.99
CA LYS A 49 -5.44 -15.83 -14.79
C LYS A 49 -4.81 -16.98 -13.98
N THR A 50 -4.23 -17.97 -14.68
CA THR A 50 -3.56 -19.13 -14.06
C THR A 50 -2.34 -18.75 -13.22
N TRP A 51 -1.69 -17.62 -13.54
CA TRP A 51 -0.48 -17.14 -12.88
C TRP A 51 -0.77 -16.22 -11.68
N MET A 52 -2.04 -16.09 -11.28
CA MET A 52 -2.46 -15.23 -10.18
C MET A 52 -1.68 -15.48 -8.87
N PRO A 53 -1.51 -16.73 -8.39
CA PRO A 53 -0.75 -16.97 -7.17
C PRO A 53 0.70 -16.49 -7.27
N TYR A 54 1.31 -16.63 -8.45
CA TYR A 54 2.68 -16.20 -8.71
C TYR A 54 2.79 -14.67 -8.70
N TYR A 55 1.89 -13.96 -9.37
CA TYR A 55 1.88 -12.49 -9.37
C TYR A 55 1.59 -11.91 -7.98
N ALA A 56 0.64 -12.49 -7.25
CA ALA A 56 0.35 -12.10 -5.87
C ALA A 56 1.56 -12.35 -4.94
N ALA A 57 2.26 -13.48 -5.11
CA ALA A 57 3.47 -13.78 -4.34
C ALA A 57 4.59 -12.77 -4.65
N MET A 58 4.85 -12.45 -5.92
CA MET A 58 5.87 -11.47 -6.32
C MET A 58 5.56 -10.07 -5.81
N ALA A 59 4.29 -9.64 -5.88
CA ALA A 59 3.84 -8.37 -5.31
C ALA A 59 4.03 -8.32 -3.79
N THR A 60 3.74 -9.43 -3.11
CA THR A 60 3.91 -9.55 -1.66
C THR A 60 5.38 -9.47 -1.28
N LEU A 61 6.22 -10.26 -1.94
CA LEU A 61 7.67 -10.30 -1.67
C LEU A 61 8.32 -8.93 -1.93
N GLY A 62 7.97 -8.28 -3.04
CA GLY A 62 8.48 -6.94 -3.35
C GLY A 62 8.04 -5.92 -2.30
N SER A 63 6.76 -5.96 -1.90
CA SER A 63 6.24 -5.06 -0.88
C SER A 63 6.87 -5.29 0.49
N VAL A 64 7.06 -6.55 0.90
CA VAL A 64 7.77 -6.92 2.14
C VAL A 64 9.20 -6.40 2.10
N ALA A 65 9.94 -6.66 1.02
CA ALA A 65 11.32 -6.21 0.88
C ALA A 65 11.42 -4.67 0.94
N GLY A 66 10.49 -3.96 0.31
CA GLY A 66 10.49 -2.50 0.32
C GLY A 66 10.13 -1.90 1.68
N CYS A 67 9.13 -2.49 2.36
CA CYS A 67 8.80 -2.11 3.73
C CYS A 67 9.94 -2.41 4.70
N TYR A 68 10.63 -3.54 4.51
CA TYR A 68 11.77 -3.94 5.32
C TYR A 68 12.96 -2.98 5.16
N ALA A 69 13.21 -2.47 3.95
CA ALA A 69 14.26 -1.48 3.72
C ALA A 69 14.02 -0.19 4.54
N ILE A 70 12.78 0.31 4.58
CA ILE A 70 12.42 1.46 5.42
C ILE A 70 12.51 1.11 6.91
N TYR A 71 11.96 -0.05 7.31
CA TYR A 71 12.00 -0.53 8.69
C TYR A 71 13.45 -0.57 9.20
N TYR A 72 14.36 -1.14 8.41
CA TYR A 72 15.76 -1.27 8.77
C TYR A 72 16.49 0.07 8.86
N LEU A 73 16.18 0.99 7.94
CA LEU A 73 16.72 2.35 7.99
C LEU A 73 16.22 3.12 9.23
N ALA A 74 14.98 2.90 9.63
CA ALA A 74 14.39 3.50 10.82
C ALA A 74 14.93 2.87 12.12
N GLU A 75 15.10 1.54 12.16
CA GLU A 75 15.73 0.79 13.26
C GLU A 75 17.14 1.32 13.54
N ARG A 76 17.95 1.54 12.49
CA ARG A 76 19.30 2.12 12.65
C ARG A 76 19.32 3.64 12.87
N GLY A 77 18.35 4.36 12.33
CA GLY A 77 18.28 5.82 12.40
C GLY A 77 17.71 6.35 13.73
N GLY A 78 17.01 5.51 14.49
CA GLY A 78 16.46 5.82 15.80
C GLY A 78 15.55 7.06 15.82
N GLU A 79 15.42 7.69 16.99
CA GLU A 79 14.57 8.87 17.18
C GLU A 79 15.05 10.10 16.36
N ALA A 80 16.35 10.21 16.09
CA ALA A 80 16.91 11.32 15.33
C ALA A 80 16.42 11.32 13.87
N PHE A 81 16.29 10.14 13.26
CA PHE A 81 15.71 9.98 11.92
C PHE A 81 14.23 10.34 11.90
N LEU A 82 13.47 9.94 12.93
CA LEU A 82 12.05 10.27 13.07
C LEU A 82 11.80 11.77 13.21
N ARG A 83 12.56 12.47 14.07
CA ARG A 83 12.39 13.92 14.28
C ARG A 83 12.66 14.74 13.02
N LYS A 84 13.51 14.25 12.12
CA LYS A 84 13.77 14.87 10.80
C LYS A 84 12.63 14.63 9.80
N ARG A 85 11.95 13.49 9.90
CA ARG A 85 10.96 13.03 8.90
C ARG A 85 9.50 13.29 9.32
N LEU A 86 9.22 13.39 10.61
CA LEU A 86 7.88 13.53 11.19
C LEU A 86 7.80 14.64 12.24
N ARG A 87 6.61 15.24 12.37
CA ARG A 87 6.28 16.18 13.45
C ARG A 87 6.23 15.43 14.79
N ALA A 88 6.89 15.98 15.81
CA ALA A 88 7.06 15.39 17.15
C ALA A 88 5.77 14.80 17.77
N GLY A 89 4.60 15.45 17.58
CA GLY A 89 3.34 14.96 18.15
C GLY A 89 2.72 13.72 17.48
N GLN A 90 3.17 13.32 16.28
CA GLN A 90 2.69 12.09 15.62
C GLN A 90 3.48 10.86 16.08
N THR A 91 4.76 11.07 16.42
CA THR A 91 5.68 10.06 16.93
C THR A 91 5.19 9.47 18.26
N ASP A 92 4.88 10.31 19.25
CA ASP A 92 4.52 9.84 20.60
C ASP A 92 3.22 9.04 20.62
N ARG A 93 2.21 9.50 19.86
CA ARG A 93 0.93 8.80 19.74
C ARG A 93 1.09 7.43 19.08
N ALA A 94 1.88 7.36 18.01
CA ALA A 94 2.14 6.11 17.32
C ALA A 94 2.98 5.15 18.18
N LEU A 95 3.99 5.65 18.91
CA LEU A 95 4.77 4.84 19.84
C LEU A 95 3.88 4.27 20.96
N ALA A 96 2.96 5.08 21.49
CA ALA A 96 1.98 4.64 22.49
C ALA A 96 1.02 3.56 21.93
N LEU A 97 0.63 3.67 20.65
CA LEU A 97 -0.15 2.65 19.95
C LEU A 97 0.61 1.33 19.83
N TYR A 98 1.90 1.37 19.49
CA TYR A 98 2.75 0.17 19.47
C TYR A 98 2.97 -0.40 20.87
N LYS A 99 3.13 0.43 21.92
CA LYS A 99 3.21 -0.06 23.31
C LYS A 99 1.93 -0.75 23.76
N ARG A 100 0.75 -0.27 23.35
CA ARG A 100 -0.55 -0.86 23.74
C ARG A 100 -0.98 -2.06 22.89
N HIS A 101 -0.80 -2.01 21.58
CA HIS A 101 -1.34 -3.01 20.64
C HIS A 101 -0.26 -3.85 19.95
N GLY A 102 1.02 -3.54 20.17
CA GLY A 102 2.14 -4.25 19.58
C GLY A 102 2.05 -4.29 18.05
N VAL A 103 2.14 -5.50 17.51
CA VAL A 103 2.18 -5.77 16.07
C VAL A 103 0.84 -5.44 15.38
N LEU A 104 -0.29 -5.43 16.10
CA LEU A 104 -1.60 -5.07 15.54
C LEU A 104 -1.64 -3.62 15.06
N ALA A 105 -0.85 -2.73 15.67
CA ALA A 105 -0.69 -1.35 15.23
C ALA A 105 -0.06 -1.25 13.82
N LEU A 106 0.61 -2.30 13.34
CA LEU A 106 1.14 -2.41 11.99
C LEU A 106 0.16 -3.09 11.03
N VAL A 107 -0.50 -4.17 11.46
CA VAL A 107 -1.36 -5.00 10.61
C VAL A 107 -2.61 -4.24 10.16
N ILE A 108 -3.26 -3.50 11.05
CA ILE A 108 -4.51 -2.78 10.72
C ILE A 108 -4.26 -1.75 9.59
N PRO A 109 -3.26 -0.86 9.68
CA PRO A 109 -2.93 0.06 8.59
C PRO A 109 -2.46 -0.63 7.31
N ALA A 110 -1.87 -1.82 7.41
CA ALA A 110 -1.43 -2.61 6.25
C ALA A 110 -2.60 -3.20 5.45
N LEU A 111 -3.72 -3.48 6.11
CA LEU A 111 -4.95 -3.97 5.50
C LEU A 111 -5.84 -2.84 4.96
N LEU A 112 -5.76 -1.64 5.55
CA LEU A 112 -6.62 -0.53 5.17
C LEU A 112 -6.35 -0.01 3.74
N PRO A 113 -7.40 0.45 3.03
CA PRO A 113 -7.25 1.08 1.71
C PRO A 113 -6.41 2.37 1.79
N PRO A 114 -5.91 2.89 0.65
CA PRO A 114 -5.07 4.08 0.57
C PRO A 114 -5.88 5.38 0.81
N PRO A 115 -6.20 5.68 2.08
CA PRO A 115 -5.94 6.99 2.67
C PRO A 115 -5.20 6.89 4.02
N ALA A 116 -4.84 5.69 4.47
CA ALA A 116 -4.13 5.47 5.72
C ALA A 116 -2.61 5.71 5.58
N PRO A 117 -1.92 6.32 6.56
CA PRO A 117 -0.50 6.61 6.48
C PRO A 117 0.36 5.36 6.76
N PHE A 118 0.19 4.30 5.97
CA PHE A 118 0.84 3.00 6.13
C PHE A 118 2.37 3.10 6.29
N LYS A 119 3.03 3.94 5.49
CA LYS A 119 4.49 4.15 5.56
C LYS A 119 4.93 4.72 6.91
N LEU A 120 4.09 5.52 7.56
CA LEU A 120 4.37 6.03 8.90
C LEU A 120 4.41 4.87 9.90
N PHE A 121 3.44 3.96 9.85
CA PHE A 121 3.43 2.79 10.73
C PHE A 121 4.63 1.87 10.49
N VAL A 122 5.04 1.66 9.24
CA VAL A 122 6.27 0.91 8.93
C VAL A 122 7.52 1.56 9.54
N LEU A 123 7.64 2.88 9.41
CA LEU A 123 8.78 3.64 9.94
C LEU A 123 8.79 3.64 11.47
N MET A 124 7.61 3.78 12.09
CA MET A 124 7.44 3.70 13.54
C MET A 124 7.73 2.30 14.08
N ALA A 125 7.39 1.23 13.35
CA ALA A 125 7.72 -0.14 13.73
C ALA A 125 9.24 -0.37 13.81
N GLY A 126 10.01 0.26 12.91
CA GLY A 126 11.47 0.22 12.93
C GLY A 126 12.05 0.88 14.18
N VAL A 127 11.55 2.06 14.56
CA VAL A 127 12.02 2.74 15.77
C VAL A 127 11.55 2.07 17.05
N ALA A 128 10.35 1.49 17.04
CA ALA A 128 9.86 0.70 18.18
C ALA A 128 10.55 -0.68 18.29
N GLU A 129 11.57 -0.95 17.46
CA GLU A 129 12.37 -2.19 17.44
C GLU A 129 11.50 -3.45 17.42
N VAL A 130 10.41 -3.42 16.64
CA VAL A 130 9.50 -4.56 16.53
C VAL A 130 10.28 -5.76 15.97
N PRO A 131 10.24 -6.95 16.60
CA PRO A 131 11.02 -8.09 16.15
C PRO A 131 10.87 -8.34 14.65
N ARG A 132 11.99 -8.37 13.92
CA ARG A 132 12.04 -8.43 12.45
C ARG A 132 11.12 -9.49 11.84
N MET A 133 11.10 -10.68 12.44
CA MET A 133 10.25 -11.78 11.98
C MET A 133 8.76 -11.46 12.13
N LYS A 134 8.34 -10.83 13.23
CA LYS A 134 6.95 -10.41 13.44
C LYS A 134 6.57 -9.31 12.44
N PHE A 135 7.47 -8.37 12.17
CA PHE A 135 7.26 -7.34 11.15
C PHE A 135 7.05 -7.95 9.77
N VAL A 136 7.97 -8.81 9.32
CA VAL A 136 7.91 -9.46 8.00
C VAL A 136 6.63 -10.29 7.86
N LEU A 137 6.30 -11.13 8.83
CA LEU A 137 5.08 -11.95 8.80
C LEU A 137 3.81 -11.10 8.76
N SER A 138 3.80 -9.97 9.46
CA SER A 138 2.65 -9.05 9.48
C SER A 138 2.43 -8.37 8.14
N ILE A 139 3.50 -7.87 7.53
CA ILE A 139 3.43 -7.27 6.19
C ILE A 139 3.07 -8.34 5.16
N ALA A 140 3.72 -9.50 5.20
CA ALA A 140 3.44 -10.60 4.29
C ALA A 140 1.99 -11.07 4.38
N GLY A 141 1.45 -11.23 5.60
CA GLY A 141 0.06 -11.60 5.82
C GLY A 141 -0.92 -10.54 5.32
N ALA A 142 -0.74 -9.28 5.72
CA ALA A 142 -1.66 -8.21 5.35
C ALA A 142 -1.61 -7.88 3.85
N ARG A 143 -0.40 -7.72 3.29
CA ARG A 143 -0.21 -7.41 1.87
C ARG A 143 -0.50 -8.61 0.99
N GLY A 144 -0.11 -9.80 1.41
CA GLY A 144 -0.43 -11.05 0.72
C GLY A 144 -1.93 -11.26 0.61
N LEU A 145 -2.66 -11.14 1.72
CA LEU A 145 -4.12 -11.23 1.68
C LEU A 145 -4.73 -10.20 0.73
N ARG A 146 -4.27 -8.95 0.78
CA ARG A 146 -4.71 -7.90 -0.13
C ARG A 146 -4.49 -8.28 -1.59
N TYR A 147 -3.29 -8.68 -1.99
CA TYR A 147 -2.98 -9.02 -3.38
C TYR A 147 -3.68 -10.29 -3.85
N VAL A 148 -3.90 -11.26 -2.96
CA VAL A 148 -4.69 -12.45 -3.26
C VAL A 148 -6.15 -12.07 -3.51
N ILE A 149 -6.78 -11.28 -2.63
CA ILE A 149 -8.15 -10.77 -2.82
C ILE A 149 -8.24 -10.00 -4.14
N LEU A 150 -7.28 -9.12 -4.40
CA LEU A 150 -7.21 -8.32 -5.62
C LEU A 150 -7.08 -9.22 -6.88
N GLY A 151 -6.24 -10.25 -6.81
CA GLY A 151 -6.05 -11.22 -7.87
C GLY A 151 -7.31 -12.05 -8.13
N PHE A 152 -7.99 -12.52 -7.09
CA PHE A 152 -9.29 -13.20 -7.23
C PHE A 152 -10.32 -12.29 -7.89
N LEU A 153 -10.39 -11.03 -7.47
CA LEU A 153 -11.29 -10.05 -8.06
C LEU A 153 -10.95 -9.79 -9.53
N ALA A 154 -9.66 -9.78 -9.88
CA ALA A 154 -9.19 -9.63 -11.26
C ALA A 154 -9.51 -10.85 -12.15
N ILE A 155 -9.56 -12.07 -11.60
CA ILE A 155 -9.98 -13.26 -12.35
C ILE A 155 -11.46 -13.17 -12.75
N TRP A 156 -12.30 -12.71 -11.82
CA TRP A 156 -13.77 -12.69 -11.97
C TRP A 156 -14.27 -11.46 -12.69
N TYR A 157 -13.74 -10.29 -12.33
CA TYR A 157 -14.21 -8.98 -12.79
C TYR A 157 -13.21 -8.25 -13.67
N GLY A 158 -12.01 -8.78 -13.89
CA GLY A 158 -10.96 -8.08 -14.63
C GLY A 158 -11.37 -7.72 -16.06
N ASP A 159 -12.03 -8.63 -16.76
CA ASP A 159 -12.49 -8.40 -18.15
C ASP A 159 -13.56 -7.30 -18.19
N ALA A 160 -14.55 -7.37 -17.29
CA ALA A 160 -15.58 -6.35 -17.15
C ALA A 160 -15.00 -4.99 -16.71
N ALA A 161 -13.99 -4.98 -15.83
CA ALA A 161 -13.32 -3.77 -15.39
C ALA A 161 -12.51 -3.13 -16.52
N LEU A 162 -11.83 -3.94 -17.36
CA LEU A 162 -11.11 -3.47 -18.54
C LEU A 162 -12.05 -2.87 -19.58
N GLU A 163 -13.19 -3.53 -19.83
CA GLU A 163 -14.21 -3.05 -20.75
C GLU A 163 -14.85 -1.74 -20.25
N LEU A 164 -15.16 -1.66 -18.96
CA LEU A 164 -15.69 -0.44 -18.34
C LEU A 164 -14.67 0.69 -18.34
N MET A 165 -13.38 0.40 -18.13
CA MET A 165 -12.30 1.40 -18.25
C MET A 165 -12.14 1.91 -19.68
N ARG A 166 -12.25 1.04 -20.69
CA ARG A 166 -12.17 1.42 -22.11
C ARG A 166 -13.37 2.25 -22.57
N THR A 167 -14.57 1.90 -22.14
CA THR A 167 -15.82 2.52 -22.61
C THR A 167 -16.23 3.73 -21.79
N ARG A 168 -16.02 3.71 -20.46
CA ARG A 168 -16.52 4.71 -19.51
C ARG A 168 -15.48 5.13 -18.46
N GLY A 169 -14.18 4.98 -18.76
CA GLY A 169 -13.11 5.28 -17.81
C GLY A 169 -13.18 6.69 -17.19
N ARG A 170 -13.65 7.68 -17.95
CA ARG A 170 -13.86 9.05 -17.45
C ARG A 170 -14.97 9.13 -16.40
N GLU A 171 -16.07 8.42 -16.59
CA GLU A 171 -17.21 8.41 -15.66
C GLU A 171 -16.86 7.65 -14.38
N VAL A 172 -16.15 6.52 -14.49
CA VAL A 172 -15.66 5.76 -13.33
C VAL A 172 -14.69 6.60 -12.50
N ALA A 173 -13.78 7.33 -13.15
CA ALA A 173 -12.86 8.22 -12.45
C ALA A 173 -13.60 9.36 -11.72
N LEU A 174 -14.61 9.95 -12.35
CA LEU A 174 -15.44 11.00 -11.74
C LEU A 174 -16.24 10.47 -10.54
N TRP A 175 -16.81 9.27 -10.65
CA TRP A 175 -17.52 8.61 -9.55
C TRP A 175 -16.59 8.29 -8.38
N LEU A 176 -15.41 7.73 -8.65
CA LEU A 176 -14.40 7.46 -7.61
C LEU A 176 -13.97 8.73 -6.90
N VAL A 177 -13.70 9.80 -7.64
CA VAL A 177 -13.37 11.12 -7.07
C VAL A 177 -14.54 11.63 -6.22
N GLY A 178 -15.78 11.52 -6.71
CA GLY A 178 -16.98 11.89 -5.96
C GLY A 178 -17.10 11.14 -4.63
N VAL A 179 -16.94 9.81 -4.64
CA VAL A 179 -16.99 8.98 -3.43
C VAL A 179 -15.88 9.35 -2.45
N ILE A 180 -14.65 9.57 -2.92
CA ILE A 180 -13.52 9.98 -2.07
C ILE A 180 -13.79 11.35 -1.45
N VAL A 181 -14.30 12.31 -2.23
CA VAL A 181 -14.65 13.64 -1.74
C VAL A 181 -15.77 13.58 -0.70
N VAL A 182 -16.83 12.80 -0.95
CA VAL A 182 -17.94 12.62 0.01
C VAL A 182 -17.46 11.93 1.28
N ALA A 183 -16.62 10.90 1.18
CA ALA A 183 -16.04 10.23 2.35
C ALA A 183 -15.12 11.18 3.14
N ALA A 184 -14.30 11.98 2.46
CA ALA A 184 -13.44 12.97 3.10
C ALA A 184 -14.24 14.08 3.79
N LEU A 185 -15.31 14.57 3.16
CA LEU A 185 -16.23 15.55 3.73
C LEU A 185 -17.00 14.96 4.92
N GLY A 186 -17.47 13.72 4.83
CA GLY A 186 -18.12 13.01 5.93
C GLY A 186 -17.19 12.84 7.14
N LEU A 187 -15.96 12.39 6.92
CA LEU A 187 -14.94 12.28 7.95
C LEU A 187 -14.58 13.65 8.56
N TRP A 188 -14.48 14.69 7.74
CA TRP A 188 -14.24 16.05 8.21
C TRP A 188 -15.39 16.57 9.07
N TRP A 189 -16.63 16.30 8.66
CA TRP A 189 -17.83 16.71 9.39
C TRP A 189 -17.97 15.98 10.73
N MET A 190 -17.69 14.66 10.76
CA MET A 190 -17.63 13.88 12.00
C MET A 190 -16.55 14.41 12.95
N ARG A 191 -15.35 14.72 12.43
CA ARG A 191 -14.26 15.29 13.23
C ARG A 191 -14.58 16.68 13.78
N ARG A 192 -15.32 17.51 13.02
CA ARG A 192 -15.80 18.82 13.49
C ARG A 192 -16.89 18.72 14.56
N ARG A 193 -17.77 17.71 14.49
CA ARG A 193 -18.74 17.45 15.57
C ARG A 193 -18.05 16.98 16.85
N ALA A 194 -17.07 16.09 16.75
CA ALA A 194 -16.32 15.57 17.90
C ALA A 194 -15.40 16.59 18.58
N SER A 195 -15.16 17.77 17.97
CA SER A 195 -14.36 18.87 18.56
C SER A 195 -15.22 20.03 19.07
N ARG A 196 -16.55 19.94 18.96
CA ARG A 196 -17.52 20.91 19.50
C ARG A 196 -18.36 20.36 20.67
N ALA A 197 -18.21 19.08 21.00
CA ALA A 197 -18.74 18.45 22.20
C ALA A 197 -17.62 18.33 23.24
#